data_AF-A0A7S0A759-F1
#
_entry.id   AF-A0A7S0A759-F1
#
_cell.length_a   1.000
_cell.length_b   1.000
_cell.length_c   1.000
_cell.angle_alpha   90.00
_cell.angle_beta   90.00
_cell.angle_gamma   90.00
#
_symmetry.space_group_name_H-M   'P 1'
#
loop_
_entity.id
_entity.type
_entity.pdbx_description
1 polymer ?
#
loop_
_entity_poly.entity_id
_entity_poly.type
_entity_poly.pdbx_seq_one_letter_code
_entity_poly.pdbx_strand_id
1 'polypeptide(L)'
;SLIQELEALPMPSPVDKVLPELTQWSRALFESLPEFIQQQLLLERQSNKALQLSQLETERLVAWLVEDELKQRKKAGTYGGSFSSVCQYLGYQARCSMPSDF
;
A
#
# COMPACT_ATOMS: atom_id res chain seq x y z
N SER A 1 -10.95 9.79 7.29
CA SER A 1 -9.83 8.81 7.17
C SER A 1 -9.54 8.66 5.70
N LEU A 2 -8.27 8.58 5.28
CA LEU A 2 -7.90 8.54 3.86
C LEU A 2 -8.73 7.50 3.08
N ILE A 3 -8.92 6.29 3.62
CA ILE A 3 -9.69 5.22 2.96
C ILE A 3 -11.15 5.64 2.71
N GLN A 4 -11.81 6.25 3.70
CA GLN A 4 -13.20 6.71 3.58
C GLN A 4 -13.34 7.86 2.57
N GLU A 5 -12.37 8.78 2.56
CA GLU A 5 -12.34 9.90 1.61
C GLU A 5 -12.13 9.38 0.19
N LEU A 6 -11.24 8.40 0.01
CA LEU A 6 -11.05 7.75 -1.27
C LEU A 6 -12.33 7.01 -1.70
N GLU A 7 -12.96 6.21 -0.85
CA GLU A 7 -14.19 5.45 -1.15
C GLU A 7 -15.35 6.34 -1.64
N ALA A 8 -15.42 7.60 -1.20
CA ALA A 8 -16.42 8.55 -1.65
C ALA A 8 -16.21 9.03 -3.11
N LEU A 9 -15.00 8.91 -3.66
CA LEU A 9 -14.66 9.39 -5.00
C LEU A 9 -14.94 8.34 -6.08
N PRO A 10 -15.33 8.78 -7.30
CA PRO A 10 -15.44 7.89 -8.45
C PRO A 10 -14.05 7.41 -8.89
N MET A 11 -13.92 6.12 -9.20
CA MET A 11 -12.69 5.50 -9.68
C MET A 11 -12.89 4.86 -11.05
N PRO A 12 -11.85 4.79 -11.90
CA PRO A 12 -10.50 5.33 -11.68
C PRO A 12 -10.44 6.85 -11.85
N SER A 13 -9.70 7.54 -10.98
CA SER A 13 -9.45 8.98 -11.07
C SER A 13 -7.94 9.26 -11.08
N PRO A 14 -7.48 10.22 -11.91
CA PRO A 14 -6.08 10.64 -11.90
C PRO A 14 -5.74 11.34 -10.58
N VAL A 15 -4.48 11.20 -10.14
CA VAL A 15 -3.97 11.79 -8.88
C VAL A 15 -4.30 13.28 -8.78
N ASP A 16 -4.17 14.03 -9.87
CA ASP A 16 -4.42 15.48 -9.93
C ASP A 16 -5.85 15.87 -9.52
N LYS A 17 -6.83 14.99 -9.76
CA LYS A 17 -8.23 15.21 -9.38
C LYS A 17 -8.53 14.74 -7.96
N VAL A 18 -7.73 13.81 -7.42
CA VAL A 18 -7.93 13.24 -6.08
C VAL A 18 -7.32 14.13 -5.00
N LEU A 19 -6.12 14.66 -5.24
CA LEU A 19 -5.41 15.52 -4.27
C LEU A 19 -6.20 16.74 -3.74
N PRO A 20 -7.00 17.48 -4.54
CA PRO A 20 -7.80 18.59 -4.03
C PRO A 20 -9.03 18.17 -3.23
N GLU A 21 -9.52 16.94 -3.43
CA GLU A 21 -10.71 16.40 -2.74
C GLU A 21 -10.37 15.82 -1.36
N LEU A 22 -9.08 15.57 -1.08
CA LEU A 22 -8.60 15.05 0.19
C LEU A 22 -8.43 16.17 1.23
N THR A 23 -8.68 15.83 2.50
CA THR A 23 -8.32 16.71 3.61
C THR A 23 -6.81 16.93 3.64
N GLN A 24 -6.35 18.05 4.22
CA GLN A 24 -4.92 18.39 4.28
C GLN A 24 -4.06 17.26 4.87
N TRP A 25 -4.58 16.58 5.89
CA TRP A 25 -3.88 15.46 6.54
C TRP A 25 -3.88 14.20 5.67
N SER A 26 -5.02 13.83 5.07
CA SER A 26 -5.12 12.70 4.15
C SER A 26 -4.27 12.90 2.90
N ARG A 27 -4.19 14.14 2.40
CA ARG A 27 -3.33 14.51 1.29
C ARG A 27 -1.85 14.32 1.62
N ALA A 28 -1.39 14.86 2.74
CA ALA A 28 -0.01 14.69 3.19
C ALA A 28 0.34 13.21 3.40
N LEU A 29 -0.59 12.42 3.94
CA LEU A 29 -0.42 10.98 4.08
C LEU A 29 -0.34 10.30 2.71
N PHE A 30 -1.23 10.63 1.76
CA PHE A 30 -1.22 10.07 0.41
C PHE A 30 0.08 10.39 -0.34
N GLU A 31 0.55 11.64 -0.27
CA GLU A 31 1.81 12.10 -0.87
C GLU A 31 3.05 11.43 -0.22
N SER A 32 2.96 11.03 1.06
CA SER A 32 4.04 10.31 1.74
C SER A 32 4.18 8.84 1.32
N LEU A 33 3.13 8.27 0.71
CA LEU A 33 3.14 6.87 0.27
C LEU A 33 3.94 6.72 -1.02
N PRO A 34 4.61 5.58 -1.24
CA PRO A 34 5.30 5.32 -2.50
C PRO A 34 4.31 5.21 -3.68
N GLU A 35 4.77 5.56 -4.87
CA GLU A 35 3.95 5.66 -6.09
C GLU A 35 3.12 4.40 -6.37
N PHE A 36 3.70 3.21 -6.13
CA PHE A 36 2.99 1.95 -6.36
C PHE A 36 1.77 1.77 -5.46
N ILE A 37 1.82 2.24 -4.20
CA ILE A 37 0.66 2.20 -3.30
C ILE A 37 -0.37 3.23 -3.71
N GLN A 38 0.07 4.43 -4.10
CA GLN A 38 -0.84 5.46 -4.62
C GLN A 38 -1.62 4.93 -5.82
N GLN A 39 -0.94 4.30 -6.78
CA GLN A 39 -1.59 3.68 -7.95
C GLN A 39 -2.57 2.57 -7.55
N GLN A 40 -2.19 1.68 -6.62
CA GLN A 40 -3.06 0.61 -6.14
C GLN A 40 -4.32 1.11 -5.43
N LEU A 41 -4.21 2.21 -4.67
CA LEU A 41 -5.35 2.87 -4.04
C LEU A 41 -6.28 3.53 -5.06
N LEU A 42 -5.76 3.89 -6.24
CA LEU A 42 -6.49 4.55 -7.34
C LEU A 42 -7.07 3.59 -8.38
N LEU A 43 -6.87 2.27 -8.22
CA LEU A 43 -7.39 1.25 -9.13
C LEU A 43 -8.93 1.21 -9.17
N GLU A 44 -9.43 0.69 -10.30
CA GLU A 44 -10.87 0.46 -10.49
C GLU A 44 -11.42 -0.47 -9.41
N ARG A 45 -12.56 -0.08 -8.83
CA ARG A 45 -13.21 -0.86 -7.78
C ARG A 45 -14.10 -1.91 -8.41
N GLN A 46 -14.11 -3.09 -7.82
CA GLN A 46 -15.16 -4.07 -8.10
C GLN A 46 -16.52 -3.53 -7.61
N SER A 47 -17.59 -4.15 -8.10
CA SER A 47 -19.00 -3.67 -8.06
C SER A 47 -19.54 -3.18 -6.71
N ASN A 48 -18.87 -3.50 -5.59
CA ASN A 48 -19.27 -3.10 -4.24
C ASN A 48 -18.72 -1.74 -3.78
N LYS A 49 -17.99 -0.99 -4.63
CA LYS A 49 -17.41 0.34 -4.33
C LYS A 49 -16.40 0.39 -3.17
N ALA A 50 -16.05 -0.76 -2.57
CA ALA A 50 -15.07 -0.84 -1.50
C ALA A 50 -13.65 -0.90 -2.08
N LEU A 51 -12.67 -0.38 -1.33
CA LEU A 51 -11.25 -0.53 -1.67
C LEU A 51 -10.83 -2.00 -1.57
N GLN A 52 -10.13 -2.50 -2.59
CA GLN A 52 -9.66 -3.89 -2.64
C GLN A 52 -8.37 -4.08 -1.83
N LEU A 53 -8.49 -3.98 -0.50
CA LEU A 53 -7.34 -4.07 0.41
C LEU A 53 -6.57 -5.41 0.30
N SER A 54 -7.23 -6.48 -0.11
CA SER A 54 -6.59 -7.79 -0.31
C SER A 54 -5.61 -7.82 -1.48
N GLN A 55 -5.73 -6.89 -2.43
CA GLN A 55 -4.82 -6.76 -3.58
C GLN A 55 -3.68 -5.76 -3.30
N LEU A 56 -3.77 -5.02 -2.20
CA LEU A 56 -2.74 -4.08 -1.80
C LEU A 56 -1.50 -4.88 -1.34
N GLU A 57 -0.36 -4.61 -1.94
CA GLU A 57 0.91 -5.27 -1.60
C GLU A 57 1.50 -4.65 -0.31
N THR A 58 0.79 -4.84 0.81
CA THR A 58 1.14 -4.26 2.11
C THR A 58 2.51 -4.72 2.60
N GLU A 59 2.88 -5.96 2.32
CA GLU A 59 4.20 -6.51 2.61
C GLU A 59 5.30 -5.75 1.88
N ARG A 60 5.05 -5.31 0.64
CA ARG A 60 6.00 -4.52 -0.15
C ARG A 60 6.09 -3.09 0.37
N LEU A 61 4.98 -2.52 0.84
CA LEU A 61 4.98 -1.22 1.51
C LEU A 61 5.85 -1.24 2.77
N VAL A 62 5.66 -2.23 3.64
CA VAL A 62 6.45 -2.34 4.87
C VAL A 62 7.94 -2.55 4.55
N ALA A 63 8.25 -3.43 3.60
CA ALA A 63 9.62 -3.64 3.15
C ALA A 63 10.27 -2.36 2.62
N TRP A 64 9.54 -1.58 1.81
CA TRP A 64 10.00 -0.30 1.28
C TRP A 64 10.26 0.74 2.38
N LEU A 65 9.35 0.88 3.35
CA LEU A 65 9.51 1.80 4.48
C LEU A 65 10.73 1.45 5.34
N VAL A 66 10.96 0.16 5.58
CA VAL A 66 12.15 -0.33 6.30
C VAL A 66 13.42 -0.03 5.49
N GLU A 67 13.39 -0.26 4.18
CA GLU A 67 14.53 0.05 3.32
C GLU A 67 14.88 1.54 3.31
N ASP A 68 13.87 2.42 3.22
CA ASP A 68 14.08 3.87 3.29
C ASP A 68 14.71 4.29 4.62
N GLU A 69 14.18 3.79 5.73
CA GLU A 69 14.71 4.12 7.05
C GLU A 69 16.14 3.57 7.26
N LEU A 70 16.43 2.36 6.77
CA LEU A 70 17.80 1.81 6.82
C LEU A 70 18.76 2.60 5.92
N LYS A 71 18.30 3.16 4.78
CA LYS A 71 19.10 4.08 3.97
C LYS A 71 19.42 5.36 4.75
N GLN A 72 18.46 5.92 5.48
CA GLN A 72 18.71 7.10 6.32
C GLN A 72 19.73 6.80 7.42
N ARG A 73 19.61 5.67 8.11
CA ARG A 73 20.57 5.22 9.14
C ARG A 73 21.96 4.93 8.56
N LYS A 74 22.04 4.39 7.35
CA LYS A 74 23.31 4.17 6.64
C LYS A 74 24.01 5.49 6.32
N LYS A 75 23.25 6.50 5.87
CA LYS A 75 23.78 7.87 5.67
C LYS A 75 24.26 8.50 6.98
N ALA A 76 23.57 8.25 8.09
CA ALA A 76 23.96 8.69 9.42
C ALA A 76 25.14 7.89 10.03
N GLY A 77 25.62 6.84 9.36
CA GLY A 77 26.69 5.99 9.86
C GLY A 77 26.30 5.04 10.99
N THR A 78 25.01 4.97 11.35
CA THR A 78 24.50 4.11 12.43
C THR A 78 24.12 2.71 11.96
N TYR A 79 24.13 2.46 10.64
CA TYR A 79 23.85 1.15 10.05
C TYR A 79 24.90 0.78 8.99
N GLY A 80 25.65 -0.30 9.23
CA GLY A 80 26.68 -0.83 8.32
C GLY A 80 26.24 -2.01 7.46
N GLY A 81 25.00 -2.48 7.60
CA GLY A 81 24.51 -3.68 6.92
C GLY A 81 24.02 -3.47 5.48
N SER A 82 23.58 -4.58 4.89
CA SER A 82 22.78 -4.62 3.66
C SER A 82 21.40 -5.21 3.96
N PHE A 83 20.36 -4.53 3.52
CA PHE A 83 18.99 -5.01 3.61
C PHE A 83 18.53 -5.51 2.23
N SER A 84 18.01 -6.73 2.18
CA SER A 84 17.39 -7.32 0.99
C SER A 84 16.15 -8.08 1.44
N SER A 85 14.98 -7.55 1.12
CA SER A 85 13.70 -8.12 1.52
C SER A 85 13.11 -8.98 0.40
N VAL A 86 12.62 -10.17 0.76
CA VAL A 86 11.79 -11.00 -0.12
C VAL A 86 10.37 -10.96 0.41
N CYS A 87 9.46 -10.37 -0.37
CA CYS A 87 8.05 -10.31 -0.05
C CYS A 87 7.32 -11.50 -0.69
N GLN A 88 6.48 -12.18 0.08
CA GLN A 88 5.64 -13.29 -0.40
C GLN A 88 4.20 -13.10 0.09
N TYR A 89 3.25 -13.18 -0.83
CA TYR A 89 1.82 -13.15 -0.53
C TYR A 89 1.22 -14.55 -0.73
N LEU A 90 0.82 -15.21 0.37
CA LEU A 90 0.29 -16.58 0.38
C LEU A 90 -1.24 -16.63 0.53
N GLY A 91 -1.98 -15.80 -0.22
CA GLY A 91 -3.44 -15.74 -0.11
C GLY A 91 -4.19 -16.82 -0.91
N TYR A 92 -3.93 -16.93 -2.21
CA TYR A 92 -4.69 -17.80 -3.11
C TYR A 92 -4.34 -19.29 -2.97
N GLN A 93 -3.08 -19.59 -2.69
CA GLN A 93 -2.59 -20.97 -2.63
C GLN A 93 -3.21 -21.78 -1.47
N ALA A 94 -3.58 -21.13 -0.38
CA ALA A 94 -4.20 -21.78 0.78
C ALA A 94 -5.69 -22.06 0.63
N ARG A 95 -6.36 -21.56 -0.43
CA ARG A 95 -7.82 -21.71 -0.60
C ARG A 95 -8.26 -23.00 -1.27
N CYS A 96 -7.32 -23.74 -1.88
CA CYS A 96 -7.58 -25.01 -2.53
C CYS A 96 -6.79 -26.16 -1.90
N SER A 97 -6.25 -25.97 -0.69
CA SER A 97 -5.57 -27.05 0.04
C SER A 97 -6.58 -28.08 0.53
N MET A 98 -6.13 -29.33 0.66
CA MET A 98 -6.90 -30.39 1.29
C MET A 98 -7.34 -29.95 2.70
N PRO A 99 -8.63 -30.06 3.04
CA PRO A 99 -9.09 -29.77 4.40
C PRO A 99 -8.42 -30.73 5.40
N SER A 100 -8.12 -30.23 6.60
CA SER A 100 -7.66 -31.05 7.72
C SER A 100 -8.83 -31.72 8.45
N ASP A 101 -8.55 -32.74 9.26
CA ASP A 101 -9.53 -33.45 10.10
C ASP A 101 -10.08 -32.64 11.30
N PHE A 102 -9.89 -31.32 11.33
CA PHE A 102 -10.22 -30.43 12.45
C PHE A 102 -11.64 -29.85 12.34
#